data_AF-A0A534ZJ36-F1
#
_entry.id   AF-A0A534ZJ36-F1
#
_cell.length_a   1.000
_cell.length_b   1.000
_cell.length_c   1.000
_cell.angle_alpha   90.00
_cell.angle_beta   90.00
_cell.angle_gamma   90.00
#
_symmetry.space_group_name_H-M   'P 1'
#
loop_
_entity.id
_entity.type
_entity.pdbx_description
1 polymer ?
#
loop_
_entity_poly.entity_id
_entity_poly.type
_entity_poly.pdbx_seq_one_letter_code
_entity_poly.pdbx_strand_id
1 'polypeptide(L)'
;TYFFNGGVEDPFPGEERILVPSRRDVPTYDLAPEMSASGITDQLITGIGSGGFDFVIVNYANPDMVGHTGVWGAAVRAAEVVDGCLGRIAMAIL
;
A
#
# COMPACT_ATOMS: atom_id res chain seq x y z
N THR A 1 -10.41 4.88 1.41
CA THR A 1 -11.14 5.73 0.44
C THR A 1 -12.06 6.69 1.17
N TYR A 2 -13.10 6.22 1.87
CA TYR A 2 -14.04 7.03 2.66
C TYR A 2 -13.40 8.19 3.46
N PHE A 3 -12.43 7.87 4.33
CA PHE A 3 -11.79 8.88 5.17
C PHE A 3 -10.98 9.93 4.40
N PHE A 4 -10.26 9.52 3.34
CA PHE A 4 -9.49 10.46 2.52
C PHE A 4 -10.41 11.41 1.75
N ASN A 5 -11.57 10.91 1.31
CA ASN A 5 -12.62 11.70 0.67
C ASN A 5 -13.45 12.54 1.66
N GLY A 6 -12.99 12.70 2.92
CA GLY A 6 -13.68 13.52 3.91
C GLY A 6 -14.99 12.92 4.44
N GLY A 7 -15.14 11.60 4.38
CA GLY A 7 -16.36 10.89 4.79
C GLY A 7 -17.40 10.72 3.66
N VAL A 8 -16.96 10.80 2.41
CA VAL A 8 -17.81 10.49 1.24
C VAL A 8 -17.45 9.09 0.74
N GLU A 9 -18.44 8.19 0.67
CA GLU A 9 -18.23 6.80 0.24
C GLU A 9 -18.11 6.70 -1.27
N ASP A 10 -18.99 7.37 -2.04
CA ASP A 10 -18.97 7.27 -3.50
C ASP A 10 -17.69 7.89 -4.10
N PRO A 11 -17.15 7.32 -5.19
CA PRO A 11 -16.01 7.91 -5.89
C PRO A 11 -16.40 9.22 -6.58
N PHE A 12 -15.49 10.19 -6.59
CA PHE A 12 -15.63 11.41 -7.38
C PHE A 12 -15.48 11.13 -8.89
N PRO A 13 -15.97 12.01 -9.78
CA PRO A 13 -15.73 11.87 -11.21
C PRO A 13 -14.23 11.78 -11.55
N GLY A 14 -13.84 10.73 -12.26
CA GLY A 14 -12.43 10.45 -12.59
C GLY A 14 -11.64 9.75 -11.48
N GLU A 15 -12.24 9.50 -10.31
CA GLU A 15 -11.61 8.71 -9.25
C GLU A 15 -11.70 7.21 -9.57
N GLU A 16 -10.54 6.58 -9.71
CA GLU A 16 -10.43 5.12 -9.77
C GLU A 16 -9.85 4.57 -8.47
N ARG A 17 -10.38 3.42 -8.03
CA ARG A 17 -10.00 2.77 -6.78
C ARG A 17 -9.53 1.35 -7.05
N ILE A 18 -8.30 1.04 -6.67
CA ILE A 18 -7.74 -0.30 -6.74
C ILE A 18 -7.60 -0.83 -5.31
N LEU A 19 -8.22 -1.98 -5.05
CA LEU A 19 -8.11 -2.68 -3.77
C LEU A 19 -7.28 -3.95 -3.95
N VAL A 20 -6.06 -3.96 -3.43
CA VAL A 20 -5.26 -5.17 -3.33
C VAL A 20 -5.66 -5.90 -2.04
N PRO A 21 -6.15 -7.16 -2.12
CA PRO A 21 -6.56 -7.90 -0.93
C PRO A 21 -5.39 -8.09 0.04
N SER A 22 -5.62 -7.82 1.33
CA SER A 22 -4.68 -8.18 2.39
C SER A 22 -4.54 -9.70 2.48
N ARG A 23 -3.38 -10.15 2.97
CA ARG A 23 -3.13 -11.56 3.28
C ARG A 23 -4.07 -12.06 4.37
N ARG A 24 -4.86 -13.09 4.04
CA ARG A 24 -5.83 -13.74 4.95
C ARG A 24 -5.37 -15.14 5.38
N ASP A 25 -4.24 -15.60 4.84
CA ASP A 25 -3.61 -16.87 5.14
C ASP A 25 -2.83 -16.86 6.47
N VAL A 26 -2.68 -15.68 7.09
CA VAL A 26 -2.02 -15.51 8.39
C VAL A 26 -2.99 -14.92 9.43
N PRO A 27 -2.95 -15.39 10.70
CA PRO A 27 -3.81 -14.87 11.76
C PRO A 27 -3.39 -13.47 12.23
N THR A 28 -2.09 -13.15 12.17
CA THR A 28 -1.52 -11.85 12.55
C THR A 28 -0.40 -11.49 11.58
N TYR A 29 -0.23 -10.19 11.29
CA TYR A 29 0.66 -9.74 10.22
C TYR A 29 2.15 -9.81 10.55
N ASP A 30 2.55 -10.06 11.80
CA ASP A 30 3.95 -10.35 12.14
C ASP A 30 4.48 -11.63 11.47
N LEU A 31 3.58 -12.56 11.12
CA LEU A 31 3.89 -13.78 10.38
C LEU A 31 4.09 -13.56 8.88
N ALA A 32 3.60 -12.44 8.34
CA ALA A 32 3.85 -12.01 6.96
C ALA A 32 4.01 -10.47 6.90
N PRO A 33 5.12 -9.92 7.42
CA PRO A 33 5.33 -8.47 7.52
C PRO A 33 5.31 -7.74 6.17
N GLU A 34 5.56 -8.47 5.09
CA GLU A 34 5.48 -7.97 3.72
C GLU A 34 4.04 -7.66 3.28
N MET A 35 3.05 -8.25 3.95
CA MET A 35 1.62 -8.16 3.63
C MET A 35 1.41 -8.24 2.10
N SER A 36 0.71 -7.26 1.53
CA SER A 36 0.45 -7.17 0.09
C SER A 36 1.21 -6.01 -0.57
N ALA A 37 2.27 -5.50 0.06
CA ALA A 37 2.97 -4.28 -0.36
C ALA A 37 3.50 -4.36 -1.80
N SER A 38 4.08 -5.50 -2.21
CA SER A 38 4.55 -5.66 -3.58
C SER A 38 3.41 -5.54 -4.59
N GLY A 39 2.27 -6.19 -4.34
CA GLY A 39 1.11 -6.13 -5.24
C GLY A 39 0.51 -4.72 -5.34
N ILE A 40 0.51 -3.96 -4.24
CA ILE A 40 0.14 -2.54 -4.25
C ILE A 40 1.11 -1.74 -5.15
N THR A 41 2.40 -1.99 -5.01
CA THR A 41 3.45 -1.32 -5.78
C THR A 41 3.35 -1.62 -7.27
N ASP A 42 3.05 -2.86 -7.64
CA ASP A 42 2.90 -3.30 -9.03
C ASP A 42 1.73 -2.56 -9.72
N GLN A 43 0.59 -2.45 -9.02
CA GLN A 43 -0.59 -1.72 -9.51
C GLN A 43 -0.29 -0.22 -9.63
N LEU A 44 0.39 0.36 -8.64
CA LEU A 44 0.76 1.76 -8.64
C LEU A 44 1.68 2.11 -9.81
N ILE A 45 2.74 1.32 -10.03
CA ILE A 45 3.66 1.52 -11.17
C ILE A 45 2.93 1.36 -12.50
N THR A 46 2.01 0.41 -12.61
CA THR A 46 1.17 0.25 -13.81
C THR A 46 0.32 1.50 -14.07
N GLY A 47 -0.32 2.03 -13.01
CA GLY A 47 -1.10 3.27 -13.08
C GLY A 47 -0.25 4.48 -13.50
N ILE A 48 0.92 4.66 -12.87
CA ILE A 48 1.89 5.71 -13.24
C ILE A 48 2.29 5.59 -14.72
N GLY A 49 2.68 4.39 -15.16
CA GLY A 49 3.14 4.14 -16.53
C GLY A 49 2.06 4.31 -17.60
N SER A 50 0.77 4.23 -17.23
CA SER A 50 -0.34 4.46 -18.15
C SER A 50 -0.48 5.92 -18.61
N GLY A 51 0.02 6.87 -17.81
CA GLY A 51 -0.19 8.30 -18.04
C GLY A 51 -1.64 8.79 -17.90
N GLY A 52 -2.55 7.96 -17.37
CA GLY A 52 -3.99 8.27 -17.28
C GLY A 52 -4.43 9.03 -16.03
N PHE A 53 -3.52 9.29 -15.08
CA PHE A 53 -3.85 9.89 -13.80
C PHE A 53 -2.96 11.11 -13.51
N ASP A 54 -3.59 12.25 -13.23
CA ASP A 54 -2.88 13.47 -12.79
C ASP A 54 -2.41 13.39 -11.34
N PHE A 55 -3.08 12.57 -10.54
CA PHE A 55 -2.80 12.38 -9.12
C PHE A 55 -3.02 10.91 -8.74
N VAL A 56 -2.07 10.35 -8.01
CA VAL A 56 -2.18 8.99 -7.47
C VAL A 56 -1.85 8.99 -5.99
N ILE A 57 -2.67 8.28 -5.22
CA ILE A 57 -2.50 8.10 -3.77
C ILE A 57 -2.39 6.61 -3.44
N VAL A 58 -1.48 6.28 -2.53
CA VAL A 58 -1.25 4.92 -2.03
C VAL A 58 -1.12 4.92 -0.52
N ASN A 59 -1.56 3.85 0.13
CA ASN A 59 -1.33 3.59 1.54
C ASN A 59 -0.61 2.25 1.70
N TYR A 60 0.53 2.25 2.40
CA TYR A 60 1.19 1.04 2.86
C TYR A 60 0.81 0.79 4.32
N ALA A 61 -0.01 -0.23 4.55
CA ALA A 61 -0.51 -0.58 5.87
C ALA A 61 0.54 -1.26 6.76
N ASN A 62 1.65 -1.73 6.18
CA ASN A 62 2.60 -2.63 6.85
C ASN A 62 3.13 -2.09 8.18
N PRO A 63 3.69 -0.87 8.28
CA PRO A 63 4.32 -0.42 9.53
C PRO A 63 3.32 -0.30 10.68
N ASP A 64 2.09 0.10 10.37
CA ASP A 64 1.00 0.25 11.35
C ASP A 64 0.46 -1.11 11.79
N MET A 65 -0.02 -1.91 10.82
CA MET A 65 -0.66 -3.19 11.09
C MET A 65 0.29 -4.21 11.72
N VAL A 66 1.57 -4.22 11.32
CA VAL A 66 2.59 -5.07 11.92
C VAL A 66 3.09 -4.47 13.23
N GLY A 67 3.24 -3.14 13.32
CA GLY A 67 3.62 -2.45 14.56
C GLY A 67 2.66 -2.74 15.71
N HIS A 68 1.35 -2.83 15.42
CA HIS A 68 0.31 -3.18 16.39
C HIS A 68 0.44 -4.58 17.00
N THR A 69 1.25 -5.47 16.41
CA THR A 69 1.55 -6.79 17.01
C THR A 69 2.52 -6.71 18.18
N GLY A 70 3.28 -5.60 18.32
CA GLY A 70 4.32 -5.44 19.32
C GLY A 70 5.60 -6.25 19.07
N VAL A 71 5.70 -6.95 17.93
CA VAL A 71 6.87 -7.77 17.57
C VAL A 71 7.91 -6.92 16.83
N TRP A 72 8.92 -6.43 17.56
CA TRP A 72 9.95 -5.51 17.03
C TRP A 72 10.58 -6.00 15.72
N GLY A 73 11.04 -7.25 15.67
CA GLY A 73 11.70 -7.80 14.48
C GLY A 73 10.78 -7.84 13.26
N ALA A 74 9.48 -8.06 13.46
CA ALA A 74 8.51 -8.01 12.37
C ALA A 74 8.25 -6.58 11.91
N ALA A 75 8.16 -5.62 12.83
CA ALA A 75 7.99 -4.20 12.50
C ALA A 75 9.16 -3.64 11.69
N VAL A 76 10.40 -4.02 12.03
CA VAL A 76 11.59 -3.67 11.24
C VAL A 76 11.47 -4.22 9.81
N ARG A 77 11.16 -5.51 9.65
CA ARG A 77 10.96 -6.11 8.32
C ARG A 77 9.82 -5.45 7.53
N ALA A 78 8.73 -5.07 8.19
CA ALA A 78 7.63 -4.36 7.57
C ALA A 78 8.10 -3.01 6.98
N ALA A 79 8.91 -2.25 7.74
CA ALA A 79 9.50 -0.99 7.28
C ALA A 79 10.48 -1.21 6.10
N GLU A 80 11.34 -2.23 6.17
CA GLU A 80 12.27 -2.58 5.08
C GLU A 80 11.53 -2.96 3.78
N VAL A 81 10.42 -3.69 3.89
CA VAL A 81 9.59 -4.02 2.71
C VAL A 81 8.99 -2.76 2.09
N VAL A 82 8.47 -1.84 2.91
CA VAL A 82 7.93 -0.57 2.40
C VAL A 82 9.04 0.27 1.77
N ASP A 83 10.22 0.35 2.38
CA ASP A 83 11.36 1.07 1.82
C ASP A 83 11.74 0.56 0.42
N GLY A 84 11.83 -0.76 0.24
CA GLY A 84 12.04 -1.36 -1.08
C GLY A 84 10.94 -1.02 -2.10
N CYS A 85 9.68 -0.96 -1.65
CA CYS A 85 8.56 -0.54 -2.51
C CYS A 85 8.65 0.94 -2.90
N LEU A 86 9.01 1.82 -1.96
CA LEU A 86 9.25 3.24 -2.22
C LEU A 86 10.39 3.45 -3.21
N GLY A 87 11.47 2.66 -3.12
CA GLY A 87 12.54 2.68 -4.11
C GLY A 87 12.06 2.34 -5.53
N ARG A 88 11.19 1.34 -5.67
CA ARG A 88 10.58 0.99 -6.96
C ARG A 88 9.69 2.11 -7.50
N ILE A 89 8.91 2.77 -6.64
CA ILE A 89 8.07 3.91 -7.04
C ILE A 89 8.93 5.08 -7.47
N ALA A 90 9.98 5.41 -6.71
CA ALA A 90 10.91 6.49 -7.02
C ALA A 90 11.51 6.31 -8.42
N MET A 91 11.93 5.09 -8.78
CA MET A 91 12.43 4.77 -10.13
C MET A 91 11.39 4.90 -11.24
N ALA A 92 10.10 4.87 -10.93
CA ALA A 92 9.03 5.01 -11.92
C ALA A 92 8.60 6.47 -12.14
N ILE A 93 8.94 7.38 -11.22
CA ILE A 93 8.52 8.80 -11.27
C ILE A 93 9.67 9.79 -11.44
N LEU A 94 10.92 9.38 -11.22
CA LEU A 94 12.14 10.19 -11.37
C LEU A 94 12.86 9.85 -12.67
#